data_AF-A0ABD3BRF6-F1
#
_entry.id   AF-A0ABD3BRF6-F1
#
_cell.length_a   1.000
_cell.length_b   1.000
_cell.length_c   1.000
_cell.angle_alpha   90.00
_cell.angle_beta   90.00
_cell.angle_gamma   90.00
#
_symmetry.space_group_name_H-M   'P 1'
#
loop_
_entity.id
_entity.type
_entity.pdbx_description
1 polymer ?
#
loop_
_entity_poly.entity_id
_entity_poly.type
_entity_poly.pdbx_seq_one_letter_code
_entity_poly.pdbx_strand_id
1 'polypeptide(L)'
;MASPMTYVAPPSGGKPLVSNEDGFVKGVMTYMVMDDLVVTPMSTISSITLLNKFNIKEVGSLEEKVVSFGLNEAVKLLNASLKSKKVLTDVFL
;
A
#
# COMPACT_ATOMS: atom_id res chain seq x y z
N MET A 1 11.90 13.89 18.33
CA MET A 1 10.59 13.21 18.45
C MET A 1 9.69 13.69 17.34
N ALA A 2 8.98 12.81 16.64
CA ALA A 2 8.06 13.22 15.58
C ALA A 2 6.63 13.29 16.11
N SER A 3 5.96 14.42 15.89
CA SER A 3 4.58 14.63 16.27
C SER A 3 3.63 13.67 15.53
N PRO A 4 2.55 13.19 16.17
CA PRO A 4 1.55 12.36 15.50
C PRO A 4 0.83 13.18 14.42
N MET A 5 0.79 12.64 13.21
CA MET A 5 0.00 13.20 12.10
C MET A 5 -1.50 13.04 12.41
N THR A 6 -2.31 14.06 12.16
CA THR A 6 -3.77 14.00 12.31
C THR A 6 -4.40 14.20 10.94
N TYR A 7 -5.28 13.30 10.52
CA TYR A 7 -6.00 13.43 9.26
C TYR A 7 -7.04 14.56 9.35
N VAL A 8 -7.02 15.49 8.38
CA VAL A 8 -7.98 16.59 8.28
C VAL A 8 -8.75 16.42 6.97
N ALA A 9 -10.04 16.10 7.06
CA ALA A 9 -10.89 15.92 5.89
C ALA A 9 -11.08 17.26 5.14
N PRO A 10 -11.13 17.26 3.80
CA PRO A 10 -11.45 18.47 3.03
C PRO A 10 -12.86 18.99 3.36
N PRO A 11 -13.08 20.32 3.33
CA PRO A 11 -14.42 20.90 3.52
C PRO A 11 -15.34 20.44 2.39
N SER A 12 -16.50 19.89 2.76
CA SER A 12 -17.47 19.29 1.85
C SER A 12 -18.22 20.34 1.01
N GLY A 13 -17.61 20.80 -0.08
CA GLY A 13 -18.28 21.60 -1.10
C GLY A 13 -19.07 20.70 -2.05
N GLY A 14 -20.40 20.74 -2.00
CA GLY A 14 -21.31 19.90 -2.78
C GLY A 14 -21.05 19.97 -4.29
N LYS A 15 -20.38 18.95 -4.83
CA LYS A 15 -20.47 18.54 -6.23
C LYS A 15 -21.00 17.10 -6.25
N PRO A 16 -21.91 16.75 -7.17
CA PRO A 16 -22.30 15.35 -7.36
C PRO A 16 -21.03 14.52 -7.56
N LEU A 17 -20.91 13.42 -6.82
CA LEU A 17 -19.89 12.40 -6.98
C LEU A 17 -20.11 11.74 -8.35
N VAL A 18 -19.74 12.44 -9.42
CA VAL A 18 -19.48 11.79 -10.69
C VAL A 18 -18.31 10.86 -10.42
N SER A 19 -18.54 9.56 -10.59
CA SER A 19 -17.53 8.50 -10.54
C SER A 19 -16.57 8.65 -11.72
N ASN A 20 -15.89 9.80 -11.80
CA ASN A 20 -14.69 9.90 -12.58
C ASN A 20 -13.66 9.04 -11.86
N GLU A 21 -13.05 8.14 -12.60
CA GLU A 21 -12.04 7.17 -12.20
C GLU A 21 -10.73 7.91 -11.83
N ASP A 22 -10.82 8.95 -11.01
CA ASP A 22 -9.80 9.99 -10.81
C ASP A 22 -8.85 9.59 -9.67
N GLY A 23 -8.37 8.35 -9.75
CA GLY A 23 -7.45 7.73 -8.80
C GLY A 23 -6.24 7.13 -9.50
N PHE A 24 -5.15 6.96 -8.76
CA PHE A 24 -3.93 6.30 -9.28
C PHE A 24 -4.18 4.84 -9.72
N VAL A 25 -5.18 4.20 -9.12
CA VAL A 25 -5.61 2.84 -9.42
C VAL A 25 -6.91 2.84 -10.22
N LYS A 26 -6.94 2.07 -11.32
CA LYS A 26 -8.13 1.91 -12.15
C LYS A 26 -8.99 0.76 -11.63
N GLY A 27 -10.31 0.89 -11.78
CA GLY A 27 -11.25 -0.12 -11.33
C GLY A 27 -11.04 -1.49 -11.98
N VAL A 28 -11.37 -2.55 -11.24
CA VAL A 28 -11.33 -3.98 -11.66
C VAL A 28 -9.93 -4.61 -11.79
N MET A 29 -8.91 -4.09 -11.09
CA MET A 29 -7.59 -4.74 -10.99
C MET A 29 -7.14 -4.88 -9.54
N THR A 30 -6.53 -6.03 -9.25
CA THR A 30 -5.77 -6.22 -8.01
C THR A 30 -4.37 -5.64 -8.21
N TYR A 31 -3.86 -4.96 -7.19
CA TYR A 31 -2.55 -4.33 -7.23
C TYR A 31 -1.64 -4.91 -6.15
N MET A 32 -0.35 -4.93 -6.45
CA MET A 32 0.71 -5.24 -5.51
C MET A 32 1.43 -3.95 -5.13
N VAL A 33 1.62 -3.74 -3.85
CA VAL A 33 2.39 -2.61 -3.30
C VAL A 33 3.63 -3.18 -2.61
N MET A 34 4.80 -2.73 -3.03
CA MET A 34 6.08 -3.13 -2.43
C MET A 34 6.43 -2.26 -1.21
N ASP A 35 7.45 -2.67 -0.46
CA ASP A 35 7.88 -2.02 0.78
C ASP A 35 8.34 -0.56 0.58
N ASP A 36 8.78 -0.23 -0.62
CA ASP A 36 9.12 1.12 -1.09
C ASP A 36 7.93 1.88 -1.70
N LEU A 37 6.71 1.37 -1.50
CA LEU A 37 5.44 1.87 -2.01
C LEU A 37 5.30 1.88 -3.53
N VAL A 38 6.15 1.14 -4.25
CA VAL A 38 5.96 0.93 -5.69
C VAL A 38 4.71 0.10 -5.92
N VAL A 39 3.79 0.64 -6.73
CA VAL A 39 2.50 0.02 -7.06
C VAL A 39 2.57 -0.59 -8.45
N THR A 40 2.21 -1.87 -8.56
CA THR A 40 2.15 -2.58 -9.85
C THR A 40 0.87 -3.41 -9.94
N PRO A 41 0.30 -3.63 -11.13
CA PRO A 41 -0.81 -4.58 -11.28
C PRO A 41 -0.37 -5.98 -10.84
N MET A 42 -1.20 -6.65 -10.04
CA MET A 42 -0.94 -8.00 -9.59
C MET A 42 -1.20 -8.98 -10.74
N SER A 43 -0.21 -9.80 -11.03
CA SER A 43 -0.30 -10.92 -11.98
C SER A 43 0.47 -12.09 -11.39
N THR A 44 -0.04 -13.32 -11.54
CA THR A 44 0.63 -14.53 -11.06
C THR A 44 2.07 -14.61 -11.57
N ILE A 45 2.30 -14.27 -12.84
CA ILE A 45 3.63 -14.27 -13.46
C ILE A 45 4.52 -13.18 -12.83
N SER A 46 3.98 -11.98 -12.62
CA SER A 46 4.72 -10.87 -12.01
C SER A 46 5.07 -11.16 -10.55
N SER A 47 4.16 -11.76 -9.79
CA SER A 47 4.40 -12.19 -8.41
C SER A 47 5.50 -13.24 -8.33
N ILE A 48 5.45 -14.29 -9.16
CA ILE A 48 6.51 -15.33 -9.22
C ILE A 48 7.86 -14.73 -9.63
N THR A 49 7.86 -13.82 -10.61
CA THR A 49 9.07 -13.11 -11.06
C THR A 49 9.68 -12.28 -9.92
N LEU A 50 8.83 -11.62 -9.12
CA LEU A 50 9.27 -10.83 -7.98
C LEU A 50 9.87 -11.71 -6.87
N LEU A 51 9.26 -12.86 -6.57
CA LEU A 51 9.79 -13.83 -5.62
C LEU A 51 11.19 -14.33 -6.05
N ASN A 52 11.35 -14.65 -7.33
CA ASN A 52 12.65 -15.04 -7.89
C ASN A 52 13.68 -13.91 -7.78
N LYS A 53 13.28 -12.65 -8.05
CA LYS A 53 14.15 -11.47 -7.89
C LYS A 53 14.63 -11.28 -6.44
N PHE A 54 13.81 -11.68 -5.47
CA PHE A 54 14.19 -11.72 -4.05
C PHE A 54 14.94 -12.99 -3.64
N ASN A 55 15.33 -13.83 -4.60
CA ASN A 55 16.02 -15.12 -4.37
C ASN A 55 15.21 -16.12 -3.54
N ILE A 56 13.89 -15.99 -3.52
CA ILE A 56 12.99 -16.93 -2.86
C ILE A 56 12.77 -18.11 -3.80
N LYS A 57 13.35 -19.26 -3.46
CA LYS A 57 13.26 -20.51 -4.24
C LYS A 57 12.10 -21.41 -3.83
N GLU A 58 11.68 -21.30 -2.56
CA GLU A 58 10.64 -22.14 -1.98
C GLU A 58 9.53 -21.27 -1.40
N VAL A 59 8.42 -21.17 -2.13
CA VAL A 59 7.25 -20.37 -1.73
C VAL A 59 6.61 -20.91 -0.45
N GLY A 60 6.76 -22.21 -0.15
CA GLY A 60 6.24 -22.83 1.08
C GLY A 60 6.89 -22.31 2.37
N SER A 61 8.01 -21.58 2.27
CA SER A 61 8.65 -20.91 3.40
C SER A 61 8.08 -19.52 3.72
N LEU A 62 7.19 -19.00 2.86
CA LEU A 62 6.59 -17.67 3.04
C LEU A 62 5.34 -17.74 3.93
N GLU A 63 5.19 -16.74 4.79
CA GLU A 63 4.00 -16.55 5.60
C GLU A 63 3.05 -15.56 4.92
N GLU A 64 1.78 -15.93 4.81
CA GLU A 64 0.72 -15.02 4.38
C GLU A 64 0.08 -14.35 5.61
N LYS A 65 0.06 -13.02 5.61
CA LYS A 65 -0.57 -12.23 6.67
C LYS A 65 -1.61 -11.27 6.10
N VAL A 66 -2.84 -11.41 6.56
CA VAL A 66 -3.90 -10.45 6.27
C VAL A 66 -3.82 -9.30 7.27
N VAL A 67 -3.71 -8.07 6.79
CA VAL A 67 -3.64 -6.86 7.62
C VAL A 67 -4.91 -6.03 7.47
N SER A 68 -5.44 -5.54 8.58
CA SER A 68 -6.52 -4.54 8.57
C SER A 68 -5.95 -3.17 8.23
N PHE A 69 -6.48 -2.52 7.20
CA PHE A 69 -6.00 -1.21 6.76
C PHE A 69 -7.11 -0.17 6.92
N GLY A 70 -6.98 0.72 7.90
CA GLY A 70 -7.90 1.82 8.16
C GLY A 70 -7.21 3.20 8.11
N LEU A 71 -7.92 4.23 8.56
CA LEU A 71 -7.39 5.59 8.59
C LEU A 71 -6.16 5.73 9.49
N ASN A 72 -6.14 5.05 10.63
CA ASN A 72 -5.00 5.10 11.55
C ASN A 72 -3.75 4.50 10.91
N GLU A 73 -3.90 3.38 10.21
CA GLU A 73 -2.82 2.72 9.47
C GLU A 73 -2.36 3.57 8.29
N ALA A 74 -3.29 4.23 7.58
CA ALA A 74 -2.95 5.15 6.51
C ALA A 74 -2.09 6.34 6.99
N VAL A 75 -2.42 6.90 8.16
CA VAL A 75 -1.63 7.98 8.78
C VAL A 75 -0.25 7.49 9.21
N LYS A 76 -0.16 6.29 9.79
CA LYS A 76 1.14 5.67 10.14
C LYS A 76 1.98 5.41 8.89
N LEU A 77 1.36 4.89 7.83
CA LEU A 77 2.00 4.62 6.54
C LEU A 77 2.53 5.89 5.88
N LEU A 78 1.76 6.97 5.90
CA LEU A 78 2.23 8.28 5.44
C LEU A 78 3.41 8.79 6.28
N ASN A 79 3.36 8.63 7.59
CA ASN A 79 4.46 9.06 8.46
C ASN A 79 5.73 8.24 8.21
N ALA A 80 5.60 6.94 7.97
CA ALA A 80 6.70 6.04 7.65
C ALA A 80 7.28 6.31 6.26
N SER A 81 6.46 6.64 5.26
CA SER A 81 6.92 6.95 3.89
C SER A 81 7.84 8.17 3.81
N LEU A 82 7.69 9.11 4.74
CA LEU A 82 8.54 10.30 4.83
C LEU A 82 9.89 10.04 5.51
N LYS A 83 10.07 8.88 6.15
CA LYS A 83 11.22 8.61 7.04
C LYS A 83 11.99 7.35 6.68
N SER A 84 11.34 6.40 6.03
CA SER A 84 11.87 5.07 5.80
C SER A 84 11.74 4.65 4.35
N LYS A 85 12.66 3.77 3.94
CA LYS A 85 12.58 3.06 2.65
C LYS A 85 11.87 1.72 2.77
N LYS A 86 11.52 1.32 4.01
CA LYS A 86 10.88 0.04 4.32
C LYS A 86 9.52 0.25 4.98
N VAL A 87 8.64 0.91 4.24
CA VAL A 87 7.44 1.55 4.80
C VAL A 87 6.41 0.53 5.28
N LEU A 88 6.20 -0.55 4.54
CA LEU A 88 5.21 -1.57 4.91
C LEU A 88 5.72 -2.39 6.08
N THR A 89 7.01 -2.72 6.08
CA THR A 89 7.68 -3.39 7.20
C THR A 89 7.51 -2.60 8.48
N ASP A 90 7.86 -1.31 8.49
CA ASP A 90 7.81 -0.46 9.70
C ASP A 90 6.41 -0.27 10.28
N VAL A 91 5.35 -0.52 9.49
CA VAL A 91 3.96 -0.29 9.91
C VAL A 91 3.27 -1.59 10.33
N PHE A 92 3.62 -2.73 9.72
CA PHE A 92 2.87 -3.98 9.85
C PHE A 92 3.66 -5.16 10.46
N LEU A 93 4.96 -5.00 10.70
CA LEU A 93 5.86 -5.97 11.34
C LEU A 93 6.59 -5.33 12.54
#